data_AF-A0A3N6PK09-F1
#
_entry.id   AF-A0A3N6PK09-F1
#
_cell.length_a   1.000
_cell.length_b   1.000
_cell.length_c   1.000
_cell.angle_alpha   90.00
_cell.angle_beta   90.00
_cell.angle_gamma   90.00
#
_symmetry.space_group_name_H-M   'P 1'
#
loop_
_entity.id
_entity.type
_entity.pdbx_description
1 polymer ?
#
loop_
_entity_poly.entity_id
_entity_poly.type
_entity_poly.pdbx_seq_one_letter_code
_entity_poly.pdbx_strand_id
1 'polypeptide(L)'
;MQLERAARQSRWNGTVPSAFDLRILGLVGVTAALAASLNVPYGGISFAVVAFVLLAAGGVAVHVLGERKLRRITDGIVERWVDAGVAVEDVTRSSDGMRTAWTIHTTEGEDVTVGGVALIPVARLSVEWNGVGDSMDAGEAEDDLDHLAESLHEEIFEIGTAPRRI
;
A
#
# COMPACT_ATOMS: atom_id res chain seq x y z
N MET A 1 -6.60 4.41 -34.63
CA MET A 1 -6.95 3.54 -33.50
C MET A 1 -6.05 3.88 -32.30
N GLN A 2 -6.23 5.06 -31.70
CA GLN A 2 -5.40 5.56 -30.57
C GLN A 2 -6.22 5.79 -29.29
N LEU A 3 -7.51 5.44 -29.29
CA LEU A 3 -8.42 5.72 -28.17
C LEU A 3 -8.64 4.52 -27.23
N GLU A 4 -8.12 3.33 -27.55
CA GLU A 4 -8.32 2.12 -26.72
C GLU A 4 -7.23 1.89 -25.67
N ARG A 5 -6.09 2.62 -25.71
CA ARG A 5 -5.03 2.50 -24.68
C ARG A 5 -5.24 3.36 -23.44
N ALA A 6 -6.04 4.43 -23.53
CA ALA A 6 -6.24 5.36 -22.41
C ALA A 6 -7.19 4.83 -21.32
N ALA A 7 -7.95 3.76 -21.60
CA ALA A 7 -8.98 3.24 -20.69
C ALA A 7 -8.52 2.07 -19.80
N ARG A 8 -7.27 1.62 -19.93
CA ARG A 8 -6.69 0.61 -19.04
C ARG A 8 -5.80 1.26 -17.99
N GLN A 9 -6.27 2.37 -17.41
CA GLN A 9 -5.82 2.73 -16.07
C GLN A 9 -6.25 1.57 -15.18
N SER A 10 -5.27 0.76 -14.76
CA SER A 10 -5.41 -0.32 -13.81
C SER A 10 -6.14 0.21 -12.58
N ARG A 11 -7.47 0.10 -12.59
CA ARG A 11 -8.31 0.42 -11.44
C ARG A 11 -8.16 -0.78 -10.53
N TRP A 12 -7.15 -0.69 -9.69
CA TRP A 12 -6.86 -1.68 -8.67
C TRP A 12 -8.12 -2.17 -7.99
N ASN A 13 -8.34 -3.49 -8.04
CA ASN A 13 -9.51 -4.16 -7.48
C ASN A 13 -9.13 -5.15 -6.37
N GLY A 14 -7.88 -5.16 -5.92
CA GLY A 14 -7.43 -5.92 -4.77
C GLY A 14 -8.22 -5.54 -3.51
N THR A 15 -8.81 -6.55 -2.86
CA THR A 15 -9.57 -6.49 -1.60
C THR A 15 -8.67 -6.13 -0.42
N VAL A 16 -8.14 -4.91 -0.40
CA VAL A 16 -7.62 -4.30 0.82
C VAL A 16 -8.84 -3.70 1.54
N PRO A 17 -9.31 -4.28 2.66
CA PRO A 17 -10.50 -3.79 3.31
C PRO A 17 -10.29 -2.33 3.72
N SER A 18 -11.23 -1.46 3.33
CA SER A 18 -11.35 -0.07 3.77
C SER A 18 -11.60 0.09 5.28
N ALA A 19 -11.29 -0.94 6.08
CA ALA A 19 -11.44 -1.02 7.55
C ALA A 19 -10.73 0.11 8.31
N PHE A 20 -9.94 0.91 7.59
CA PHE A 20 -9.30 2.12 8.06
C PHE A 20 -10.28 3.26 8.36
N ASP A 21 -11.39 3.35 7.64
CA ASP A 21 -12.35 4.46 7.78
C ASP A 21 -13.03 4.42 9.16
N LEU A 22 -13.41 3.22 9.64
CA LEU A 22 -14.02 3.02 10.96
C LEU A 22 -13.09 3.37 12.13
N ARG A 23 -11.76 3.20 11.98
CA ARG A 23 -10.79 3.46 13.06
C ARG A 23 -10.49 4.95 13.20
N ILE A 24 -10.39 5.67 12.09
CA ILE A 24 -10.27 7.13 12.08
C ILE A 24 -11.56 7.75 12.63
N LEU A 25 -12.72 7.30 12.17
CA LEU A 25 -14.01 7.75 12.69
C LEU A 25 -14.14 7.45 14.19
N GLY A 26 -13.67 6.28 14.65
CA GLY A 26 -13.61 5.93 16.06
C GLY A 26 -12.71 6.84 16.88
N LEU A 27 -11.50 7.15 16.39
CA LEU A 27 -10.57 8.06 17.06
C LEU A 27 -11.11 9.50 17.13
N VAL A 28 -11.67 10.00 16.02
CA VAL A 28 -12.35 11.30 15.97
C VAL A 28 -13.52 11.32 16.94
N GLY A 29 -14.32 10.26 16.98
CA GLY A 29 -15.44 10.10 17.92
C GLY A 29 -15.00 10.10 19.38
N VAL A 30 -13.94 9.36 19.73
CA VAL A 30 -13.37 9.33 21.09
C VAL A 30 -12.84 10.72 21.46
N THR A 31 -12.12 11.39 20.57
CA THR A 31 -11.56 12.72 20.81
C THR A 31 -12.68 13.76 21.00
N ALA A 32 -13.74 13.70 20.19
CA ALA A 32 -14.91 14.56 20.33
C ALA A 32 -15.66 14.29 21.64
N ALA A 33 -15.82 13.03 22.04
CA ALA A 33 -16.43 12.65 23.32
C ALA A 33 -15.60 13.11 24.52
N LEU A 34 -14.26 13.06 24.42
CA LEU A 34 -13.34 13.53 25.44
C LEU A 34 -13.34 15.06 25.56
N ALA A 35 -13.42 15.77 24.42
CA ALA A 35 -13.61 17.21 24.39
C ALA A 35 -14.97 17.64 24.96
N ALA A 36 -16.02 16.85 24.72
CA ALA A 36 -17.36 17.09 25.27
C ALA A 36 -17.47 16.77 26.78
N SER A 37 -16.71 15.79 27.28
CA SER A 37 -16.72 15.44 28.71
C SER A 37 -15.93 16.43 29.57
N LEU A 38 -14.90 17.06 28.99
CA LEU A 38 -14.13 18.12 29.61
C LEU A 38 -14.87 19.46 29.46
N ASN A 39 -15.83 19.71 30.35
CA ASN A 39 -16.53 20.99 30.50
C ASN A 39 -15.58 22.10 31.01
N VAL A 40 -14.53 22.44 30.24
CA VAL A 40 -13.48 23.37 30.64
C VAL A 40 -13.86 24.78 30.19
N PRO A 41 -14.18 25.70 31.12
CA PRO A 41 -14.41 27.10 30.78
C PRO A 41 -13.09 27.67 30.24
N TYR A 42 -13.09 28.21 29.03
CA TYR A 42 -12.00 28.98 28.40
C TYR A 42 -10.67 28.25 28.07
N GLY A 43 -10.55 26.94 28.31
CA GLY A 43 -9.33 26.17 28.00
C GLY A 43 -9.50 24.97 27.07
N GLY A 44 -10.75 24.53 26.82
CA GLY A 44 -11.03 23.30 26.05
C GLY A 44 -10.55 23.38 24.59
N ILE A 45 -10.63 24.55 23.95
CA ILE A 45 -10.21 24.72 22.56
C ILE A 45 -8.70 24.56 22.42
N SER A 46 -7.91 25.20 23.28
CA SER A 46 -6.45 25.09 23.24
C SER A 46 -5.99 23.65 23.51
N PHE A 47 -6.62 22.96 24.46
CA PHE A 47 -6.35 21.55 24.72
C PHE A 47 -6.72 20.66 23.53
N ALA A 48 -7.89 20.87 22.93
CA ALA A 48 -8.34 20.13 21.75
C ALA A 48 -7.39 20.34 20.56
N VAL A 49 -6.90 21.57 20.35
CA VAL A 49 -5.91 21.86 19.30
C VAL A 49 -4.60 21.11 19.56
N VAL A 50 -4.08 21.14 20.79
CA VAL A 50 -2.84 20.41 21.14
C VAL A 50 -3.03 18.90 20.94
N ALA A 51 -4.15 18.34 21.42
CA ALA A 51 -4.47 16.93 21.23
C ALA A 51 -4.58 16.56 19.74
N PHE A 52 -5.28 17.39 18.94
CA PHE A 52 -5.38 17.19 17.50
C PHE A 52 -4.01 17.22 16.82
N VAL A 53 -3.16 18.19 17.16
CA VAL A 53 -1.80 18.30 16.59
C VAL A 53 -0.97 17.07 16.95
N LEU A 54 -1.03 16.59 18.19
CA LEU A 54 -0.31 15.39 18.61
C LEU A 54 -0.80 14.13 17.89
N LEU A 55 -2.12 13.97 17.76
CA LEU A 55 -2.71 12.84 17.04
C LEU A 55 -2.39 12.90 15.55
N ALA A 56 -2.48 14.08 14.93
CA ALA A 56 -2.14 14.27 13.52
C ALA A 56 -0.66 14.01 13.26
N ALA A 57 0.23 14.56 14.09
CA ALA A 57 1.67 14.32 13.97
C ALA A 57 2.04 12.85 14.18
N GLY A 58 1.42 12.18 15.17
CA GLY A 58 1.57 10.74 15.38
C GLY A 58 1.10 9.91 14.18
N GLY A 59 -0.07 10.24 13.64
CA GLY A 59 -0.62 9.59 12.44
C GLY A 59 0.30 9.75 11.23
N VAL A 60 0.81 10.96 10.97
CA VAL A 60 1.78 11.22 9.90
C VAL A 60 3.07 10.44 10.10
N ALA A 61 3.62 10.43 11.32
CA ALA A 61 4.85 9.70 11.61
C ALA A 61 4.69 8.20 11.31
N VAL A 62 3.64 7.58 11.86
CA VAL A 62 3.36 6.16 11.64
C VAL A 62 3.10 5.84 10.16
N HIS A 63 2.48 6.77 9.42
CA HIS A 63 2.27 6.62 7.99
C HIS A 63 3.59 6.59 7.20
N VAL A 64 4.49 7.55 7.48
CA VAL A 64 5.81 7.63 6.86
C VAL A 64 6.65 6.39 7.16
N LEU A 65 6.57 5.85 8.38
CA LEU A 65 7.25 4.60 8.71
C LEU A 65 6.68 3.42 7.90
N GLY A 66 5.36 3.33 7.74
CA GLY A 66 4.71 2.31 6.93
C GLY A 66 5.12 2.39 5.46
N GLU A 67 5.21 3.61 4.92
CA GLU A 67 5.65 3.85 3.54
C GLU A 67 7.08 3.39 3.32
N ARG A 68 7.98 3.70 4.25
CA ARG A 68 9.38 3.24 4.20
C ARG A 68 9.49 1.73 4.25
N LYS A 69 8.64 1.07 5.06
CA LYS A 69 8.60 -0.39 5.15
C LYS A 69 8.15 -1.01 3.83
N LEU A 70 7.02 -0.54 3.27
CA LEU A 70 6.55 -1.04 1.99
C LEU A 70 7.56 -0.80 0.87
N ARG A 71 8.19 0.37 0.84
CA ARG A 71 9.25 0.67 -0.13
C ARG A 71 10.39 -0.33 -0.05
N ARG A 72 10.87 -0.64 1.16
CA ARG A 72 11.96 -1.62 1.35
C ARG A 72 11.58 -3.00 0.84
N ILE A 73 10.35 -3.44 1.11
CA ILE A 73 9.84 -4.72 0.63
C ILE A 73 9.78 -4.71 -0.90
N THR A 74 9.20 -3.68 -1.51
CA THR A 74 9.15 -3.53 -2.97
C THR A 74 10.54 -3.51 -3.59
N ASP A 75 11.47 -2.72 -3.05
CA ASP A 75 12.85 -2.63 -3.55
C ASP A 75 13.53 -4.01 -3.47
N GLY A 76 13.31 -4.77 -2.39
CA GLY A 76 13.87 -6.12 -2.25
C GLY A 76 13.24 -7.17 -3.16
N ILE A 77 11.93 -7.07 -3.46
CA ILE A 77 11.28 -7.93 -4.47
C ILE A 77 11.89 -7.64 -5.84
N VAL A 78 11.99 -6.37 -6.22
CA VAL A 78 12.54 -5.93 -7.50
C VAL A 78 14.00 -6.39 -7.65
N GLU A 79 14.82 -6.23 -6.62
CA GLU A 79 16.21 -6.68 -6.61
C GLU A 79 16.34 -8.17 -6.95
N ARG A 80 15.53 -9.02 -6.30
CA ARG A 80 15.53 -10.47 -6.52
C ARG A 80 15.04 -10.86 -7.91
N TRP A 81 14.04 -10.15 -8.44
CA TRP A 81 13.57 -10.37 -9.80
C TRP A 81 14.62 -9.98 -10.84
N VAL A 82 15.32 -8.87 -10.63
CA VAL A 82 16.42 -8.46 -11.50
C VAL A 82 17.55 -9.49 -11.45
N ASP A 83 17.89 -10.01 -10.27
CA ASP A 83 18.87 -11.09 -10.11
C ASP A 83 18.44 -12.40 -10.80
N ALA A 84 17.13 -12.68 -10.84
CA ALA A 84 16.55 -13.81 -11.57
C ALA A 84 16.47 -13.59 -13.10
N GLY A 85 16.81 -12.39 -13.58
CA GLY A 85 16.86 -12.06 -15.00
C GLY A 85 15.67 -11.27 -15.55
N VAL A 86 14.75 -10.80 -14.69
CA VAL A 86 13.63 -9.94 -15.10
C VAL A 86 14.15 -8.56 -15.46
N ALA A 87 13.85 -8.11 -16.68
CA ALA A 87 14.22 -6.78 -17.15
C ALA A 87 13.20 -5.73 -16.73
N VAL A 88 13.53 -4.96 -15.70
CA VAL A 88 12.74 -3.84 -15.18
C VAL A 88 13.20 -2.54 -15.84
N GLU A 89 12.26 -1.82 -16.47
CA GLU A 89 12.52 -0.53 -17.13
C GLU A 89 12.47 0.64 -16.15
N ASP A 90 11.42 0.68 -15.33
CA ASP A 90 11.16 1.78 -14.41
C ASP A 90 10.24 1.33 -13.26
N VAL A 91 10.25 2.07 -12.16
CA VAL A 91 9.35 1.88 -11.02
C VAL A 91 8.68 3.20 -10.67
N THR A 92 7.41 3.35 -11.04
CA THR A 92 6.64 4.57 -10.79
C THR A 92 5.90 4.48 -9.47
N ARG A 93 6.06 5.48 -8.60
CA ARG A 93 5.26 5.61 -7.38
C ARG A 93 3.94 6.34 -7.63
N SER A 94 2.86 5.83 -7.06
CA SER A 94 1.58 6.53 -6.92
C SER A 94 1.13 6.57 -5.45
N SER A 95 0.37 7.61 -5.09
CA SER A 95 -0.25 7.76 -3.78
C SER A 95 -1.66 8.31 -3.91
N ASP A 96 -2.63 7.63 -3.29
CA ASP A 96 -4.02 8.07 -3.22
C ASP A 96 -4.52 7.93 -1.77
N GLY A 97 -4.70 9.07 -1.08
CA GLY A 97 -4.99 9.09 0.34
C GLY A 97 -3.92 8.38 1.18
N MET A 98 -4.33 7.38 1.97
CA MET A 98 -3.42 6.57 2.81
C MET A 98 -2.76 5.41 2.05
N ARG A 99 -3.07 5.27 0.77
CA ARG A 99 -2.61 4.16 -0.06
C ARG A 99 -1.38 4.58 -0.83
N THR A 100 -0.33 3.77 -0.74
CA THR A 100 0.87 3.92 -1.57
C THR A 100 1.02 2.68 -2.44
N ALA A 101 1.38 2.90 -3.71
CA ALA A 101 1.68 1.84 -4.65
C ALA A 101 2.88 2.20 -5.51
N TRP A 102 3.58 1.18 -5.96
CA TRP A 102 4.70 1.20 -6.87
C TRP A 102 4.34 0.31 -8.06
N THR A 103 4.36 0.88 -9.25
CA THR A 103 4.12 0.17 -10.50
C THR A 103 5.47 -0.13 -11.12
N ILE A 104 5.78 -1.41 -11.25
CA ILE A 104 7.02 -1.94 -11.81
C ILE A 104 6.74 -2.19 -13.30
N HIS A 105 7.45 -1.46 -14.15
CA HIS A 105 7.37 -1.59 -15.61
C HIS A 105 8.43 -2.59 -16.07
N THR A 106 8.01 -3.63 -16.80
CA THR A 106 8.93 -4.67 -17.32
C THR A 106 8.99 -4.65 -18.84
N THR A 107 10.13 -5.02 -19.43
CA THR A 107 10.29 -5.03 -20.90
C THR A 107 9.51 -6.15 -21.59
N GLU A 108 9.20 -7.24 -20.87
CA GLU A 108 8.60 -8.46 -21.41
C GLU A 108 7.06 -8.42 -21.45
N GLY A 109 6.44 -7.47 -20.78
CA GLY A 109 4.98 -7.40 -20.68
C GLY A 109 4.48 -6.59 -19.49
N GLU A 110 3.23 -6.87 -19.11
CA GLU A 110 2.35 -6.05 -18.27
C GLU A 110 2.95 -5.55 -16.94
N ASP A 111 2.48 -4.37 -16.53
CA ASP A 111 2.88 -3.70 -15.29
C ASP A 111 2.47 -4.50 -14.04
N VAL A 112 3.40 -4.70 -13.12
CA VAL A 112 3.12 -5.27 -11.80
C VAL A 112 2.96 -4.14 -10.80
N THR A 113 1.84 -4.10 -10.08
CA THR A 113 1.62 -3.08 -9.05
C THR A 113 1.80 -3.67 -7.66
N VAL A 114 2.80 -3.19 -6.94
CA VAL A 114 3.06 -3.53 -5.54
C VAL A 114 2.65 -2.34 -4.68
N GLY A 115 1.72 -2.51 -3.76
CA GLY A 115 1.27 -1.40 -2.91
C GLY A 115 0.65 -1.88 -1.62
N GLY A 116 -0.14 -1.01 -0.99
CA GLY A 116 -0.95 -1.38 0.16
C GLY A 116 -1.11 -0.27 1.19
N VAL A 117 -1.31 -0.68 2.44
CA VAL A 117 -1.59 0.24 3.56
C VAL A 117 -0.29 0.56 4.27
N ALA A 118 0.14 1.81 4.15
CA ALA A 118 1.33 2.33 4.82
C ALA A 118 0.97 2.80 6.25
N LEU A 119 0.61 1.90 7.18
CA LEU A 119 0.40 2.28 8.59
C LEU A 119 0.91 1.21 9.55
N ILE A 120 1.96 1.50 10.31
CA ILE A 120 2.46 0.59 11.35
C ILE A 120 1.53 0.57 12.59
N PRO A 121 1.35 -0.58 13.27
CA PRO A 121 1.90 -1.91 12.96
C PRO A 121 1.04 -2.72 11.97
N VAL A 122 -0.07 -2.16 11.47
CA VAL A 122 -1.03 -2.85 10.60
C VAL A 122 -0.71 -2.68 9.11
N ALA A 123 0.57 -2.55 8.78
CA ALA A 123 0.98 -2.29 7.42
C ALA A 123 0.69 -3.53 6.57
N ARG A 124 0.07 -3.35 5.40
CA ARG A 124 -0.26 -4.46 4.51
C ARG A 124 0.42 -4.28 3.17
N LEU A 125 1.05 -5.35 2.70
CA LEU A 125 1.50 -5.48 1.33
C LEU A 125 0.36 -6.05 0.49
N SER A 126 0.24 -5.58 -0.73
CA SER A 126 -0.62 -6.17 -1.74
C SER A 126 0.05 -6.06 -3.08
N VAL A 127 -0.08 -7.12 -3.87
CA VAL A 127 0.50 -7.23 -5.20
C VAL A 127 -0.65 -7.49 -6.15
N GLU A 128 -0.76 -6.69 -7.20
CA GLU A 128 -1.75 -6.86 -8.26
C GLU A 128 -1.05 -7.00 -9.61
N TRP A 129 -1.45 -8.03 -10.33
CA TRP A 129 -1.04 -8.31 -11.70
C TRP A 129 -2.25 -8.85 -12.47
N ASN A 130 -2.51 -8.30 -13.66
CA ASN A 130 -3.64 -8.71 -14.50
C ASN A 130 -5.04 -8.68 -13.88
N GLY A 131 -5.26 -7.79 -12.91
CA GLY A 131 -6.52 -7.69 -12.17
C GLY A 131 -6.74 -8.82 -11.16
N VAL A 132 -5.74 -9.68 -10.97
CA VAL A 132 -5.64 -10.62 -9.84
C VAL A 132 -4.75 -9.97 -8.80
N GLY A 133 -5.27 -9.82 -7.59
CA GLY A 133 -4.55 -9.18 -6.49
C GLY A 133 -4.52 -10.08 -5.27
N ASP A 134 -3.32 -10.23 -4.68
CA ASP A 134 -3.13 -10.85 -3.37
C ASP A 134 -2.70 -9.81 -2.33
N SER A 135 -2.96 -10.08 -1.05
CA SER A 135 -2.60 -9.18 0.06
C SER A 135 -2.17 -9.94 1.31
N MET A 136 -1.12 -9.45 1.95
CA MET A 136 -0.54 -10.03 3.16
C MET A 136 -0.08 -8.95 4.16
N ASP A 137 0.28 -9.37 5.37
CA ASP A 137 0.89 -8.47 6.35
C ASP A 137 2.29 -8.05 5.88
N ALA A 138 2.65 -6.78 6.04
CA ALA A 138 3.96 -6.30 5.63
C ALA A 138 5.08 -6.78 6.58
N GLY A 139 4.75 -7.15 7.82
CA GLY A 139 5.65 -7.88 8.72
C GLY A 139 6.04 -9.22 8.16
N GLU A 140 5.05 -10.04 7.86
CA GLU A 140 5.22 -11.37 7.27
C GLU A 140 5.97 -11.30 5.94
N ALA A 141 5.62 -10.35 5.06
CA ALA A 141 6.33 -10.15 3.80
C ALA A 141 7.80 -9.71 3.95
N GLU A 142 8.15 -8.99 5.02
CA GLU A 142 9.55 -8.61 5.29
C GLU A 142 10.34 -9.80 5.83
N ASP A 143 9.70 -10.65 6.66
CA ASP A 143 10.33 -11.82 7.26
C ASP A 143 10.56 -12.95 6.24
N ASP A 144 9.71 -13.08 5.22
CA ASP A 144 9.76 -14.13 4.18
C ASP A 144 9.97 -13.59 2.76
N LEU A 145 10.75 -12.52 2.64
CA LEU A 145 10.92 -11.76 1.40
C LEU A 145 11.50 -12.57 0.24
N ASP A 146 12.42 -13.50 0.52
CA ASP A 146 13.04 -14.37 -0.48
C ASP A 146 12.00 -15.29 -1.13
N HIS A 147 11.23 -16.00 -0.30
CA HIS A 147 10.21 -16.93 -0.76
C HIS A 147 9.06 -16.18 -1.46
N LEU A 148 8.66 -15.03 -0.93
CA LEU A 148 7.66 -14.17 -1.55
C LEU A 148 8.07 -13.73 -2.95
N ALA A 149 9.31 -13.27 -3.12
CA ALA A 149 9.79 -12.83 -4.42
C ALA A 149 9.86 -13.99 -5.42
N GLU A 150 10.30 -15.18 -4.98
CA GLU A 150 10.32 -16.40 -5.80
C GLU A 150 8.92 -16.84 -6.22
N SER A 151 7.97 -16.95 -5.27
CA SER A 151 6.59 -17.34 -5.56
C SER A 151 5.91 -16.37 -6.52
N LEU A 152 6.10 -15.07 -6.33
CA LEU A 152 5.54 -14.07 -7.24
C LEU A 152 6.22 -14.12 -8.61
N HIS A 153 7.52 -14.40 -8.67
CA HIS A 153 8.24 -14.54 -9.92
C HIS A 153 7.68 -15.71 -10.74
N GLU A 154 7.53 -16.88 -10.12
CA GLU A 154 6.97 -18.08 -10.73
C GLU A 154 5.54 -17.82 -11.22
N GLU A 155 4.68 -17.21 -10.40
CA GLU A 155 3.29 -16.94 -10.77
C GLU A 155 3.17 -15.93 -11.92
N ILE A 156 3.89 -14.81 -11.84
CA ILE A 156 3.73 -13.68 -12.75
C ILE A 156 4.44 -13.94 -14.08
N PHE A 157 5.70 -14.40 -14.03
CA PHE A 157 6.57 -14.46 -15.22
C PHE A 157 6.63 -15.86 -15.83
N GLU A 158 6.52 -16.93 -15.05
CA GLU A 158 6.60 -18.30 -15.57
C GLU A 158 5.23 -18.89 -15.92
N ILE A 159 4.24 -18.73 -15.03
CA ILE A 159 2.88 -19.26 -15.23
C ILE A 159 2.03 -18.28 -16.04
N GLY A 160 2.14 -16.98 -15.74
CA GLY A 160 1.33 -15.93 -16.34
C GLY A 160 1.54 -15.68 -17.83
N THR A 161 2.71 -16.06 -18.37
CA THR A 161 3.08 -15.92 -19.79
C THR A 161 2.63 -17.11 -20.65
N ALA A 162 2.10 -18.18 -20.04
CA ALA A 162 1.57 -19.32 -20.80
C ALA A 162 0.34 -18.88 -21.62
N PRO A 163 0.32 -19.08 -22.95
CA PRO A 163 -0.79 -18.66 -23.78
C PRO A 163 -2.05 -19.38 -23.32
N ARG A 164 -3.01 -18.61 -22.80
CA ARG A 164 -4.35 -19.05 -22.45
C ARG A 164 -5.02 -19.52 -23.74
N ARG A 165 -4.88 -20.82 -24.07
CA ARG A 165 -5.55 -21.45 -25.21
C ARG A 165 -7.05 -21.35 -24.97
N ILE A 166 -7.69 -20.42 -25.68
CA ILE A 166 -9.13 -20.40 -25.92
C ILE A 166 -9.44 -21.46 -26.97
#